data_AF-A0AAV3XNX6-F1
#
_entry.id   AF-A0AAV3XNX6-F1
#
_cell.length_a   1.000
_cell.length_b   1.000
_cell.length_c   1.000
_cell.angle_alpha   90.00
_cell.angle_beta   90.00
_cell.angle_gamma   90.00
#
_symmetry.space_group_name_H-M   'P 1'
#
loop_
_entity.id
_entity.type
_entity.pdbx_description
1 polymer ?
#
loop_
_entity_poly.entity_id
_entity_poly.type
_entity_poly.pdbx_seq_one_letter_code
_entity_poly.pdbx_strand_id
1 'polypeptide(L)' 'MQSQLYWHSATIEALSGQIMVSGIMTLADRYQIRSALLNDSLSEADQVIINRLLYGVRHGLVKIVD' A
#
# COMPACT_ATOMS: atom_id res chain seq x y z
N MET A 1 12.19 -2.47 -27.74
CA MET A 1 12.54 -2.21 -26.33
C MET A 1 11.33 -1.61 -25.63
N GLN A 2 10.52 -2.42 -24.96
CA GLN A 2 9.48 -1.92 -24.06
C GLN A 2 9.96 -2.19 -22.64
N SER A 3 10.48 -1.16 -21.99
CA SER A 3 10.78 -1.17 -20.56
C SER A 3 9.46 -1.04 -19.80
N GLN A 4 8.73 -2.15 -19.69
CA GLN A 4 7.68 -2.31 -18.69
C GLN A 4 8.37 -2.29 -17.32
N LEU A 5 8.34 -1.11 -16.70
CA LEU A 5 8.76 -0.88 -15.33
C LEU A 5 7.71 -1.52 -14.41
N TYR A 6 7.89 -2.81 -14.11
CA TYR A 6 7.11 -3.61 -13.15
C TYR A 6 7.33 -3.13 -11.70
N TRP A 7 6.98 -1.88 -11.38
CA TRP A 7 6.95 -1.40 -9.99
C TRP A 7 5.61 -1.69 -9.27
N HIS A 8 4.68 -2.39 -9.92
CA HIS A 8 3.45 -2.90 -9.31
C HIS A 8 3.52 -4.43 -9.29
N SER A 9 4.31 -4.99 -8.37
CA SER A 9 4.44 -6.45 -8.23
C SER A 9 3.21 -7.09 -7.56
N ALA A 10 2.49 -6.33 -6.72
CA ALA A 10 1.35 -6.82 -5.95
C ALA A 10 0.13 -5.90 -6.10
N THR A 11 -1.08 -6.49 -6.02
CA THR A 11 -2.32 -5.72 -5.88
C THR A 11 -2.33 -4.93 -4.56
N ILE A 12 -3.16 -3.89 -4.47
CA ILE A 12 -3.31 -3.11 -3.22
C ILE A 12 -3.74 -4.00 -2.06
N GLU A 13 -4.61 -4.96 -2.33
CA GLU A 13 -5.02 -5.98 -1.38
C GLU A 13 -3.84 -6.81 -0.86
N ALA A 14 -3.02 -7.36 -1.75
CA ALA A 14 -1.89 -8.20 -1.36
C ALA A 14 -0.82 -7.41 -0.58
N LEU A 15 -0.48 -6.20 -1.06
CA LEU A 15 0.47 -5.31 -0.39
C LEU A 15 -0.04 -4.93 1.00
N SER A 16 -1.29 -4.46 1.09
CA SER A 16 -1.89 -4.06 2.38
C SER A 16 -2.02 -5.25 3.33
N GLY A 17 -2.35 -6.44 2.83
CA GLY A 17 -2.38 -7.67 3.61
C GLY A 17 -1.03 -7.99 4.24
N GLN A 18 0.07 -7.90 3.47
CA GLN A 18 1.42 -8.12 3.99
C GLN A 18 1.83 -7.11 5.07
N ILE A 19 1.50 -5.83 4.87
CA ILE A 19 1.76 -4.77 5.87
C ILE A 19 0.95 -5.02 7.15
N MET A 20 -0.31 -5.38 7.01
CA MET A 20 -1.19 -5.65 8.18
C MET A 20 -0.75 -6.89 8.95
N VAL A 21 -0.28 -7.95 8.27
CA VAL A 21 0.24 -9.17 8.91
C VAL A 21 1.57 -8.91 9.62
N SER A 22 2.49 -8.18 8.97
CA SER A 22 3.78 -7.86 9.56
C SER A 22 3.71 -6.78 10.65
N GLY A 23 2.69 -5.92 10.62
CA GLY A 23 2.60 -4.72 11.43
C GLY A 23 3.65 -3.67 11.07
N ILE A 24 4.32 -3.80 9.92
CA ILE A 24 5.43 -2.96 9.50
C ILE A 24 5.17 -2.41 8.11
N MET A 25 5.33 -1.09 7.95
CA MET A 25 5.25 -0.40 6.67
C MET A 25 6.61 0.19 6.32
N THR A 26 7.28 -0.38 5.32
CA THR A 26 8.60 0.07 4.84
C THR A 26 8.51 1.29 3.93
N LEU A 27 9.64 1.90 3.60
CA LEU A 27 9.70 2.97 2.61
C LEU A 27 9.16 2.54 1.24
N ALA A 28 9.46 1.32 0.80
CA ALA A 28 9.00 0.78 -0.47
C ALA A 28 7.46 0.65 -0.50
N ASP A 29 6.87 0.17 0.58
CA ASP A 29 5.42 0.04 0.73
C ASP A 29 4.72 1.40 0.65
N ARG A 30 5.29 2.41 1.33
CA ARG A 30 4.76 3.79 1.28
C ARG A 30 4.77 4.35 -0.12
N TYR A 31 5.83 4.11 -0.90
CA TYR A 31 5.88 4.60 -2.27
C TYR A 31 4.85 3.93 -3.16
N GLN A 32 4.61 2.61 -3.00
CA GLN A 32 3.58 1.90 -3.74
C GLN A 32 2.17 2.37 -3.38
N ILE A 33 1.87 2.59 -2.10
CA ILE A 33 0.56 3.13 -1.68
C ILE A 33 0.38 4.56 -2.19
N ARG A 34 1.42 5.41 -2.14
CA ARG A 34 1.38 6.77 -2.67
C ARG A 34 1.17 6.80 -4.18
N SER A 35 1.86 5.94 -4.94
CA SER A 35 1.66 5.89 -6.39
C SER A 35 0.23 5.47 -6.72
N ALA A 36 -0.33 4.52 -5.98
CA ALA A 36 -1.71 4.09 -6.18
C ALA A 36 -2.74 5.21 -5.89
N LEU A 37 -2.53 5.99 -4.82
CA LEU A 37 -3.37 7.14 -4.49
C LEU A 37 -3.30 8.28 -5.52
N LEU A 38 -2.15 8.47 -6.16
CA LEU A 38 -1.93 9.55 -7.14
C LEU A 38 -2.45 9.21 -8.54
N ASN A 39 -2.67 7.94 -8.85
CA ASN A 39 -3.10 7.49 -10.18
C ASN A 39 -4.62 7.61 -10.41
N ASP A 40 -5.39 8.08 -9.43
CA ASP A 40 -6.85 8.34 -9.47
C ASP A 40 -7.72 7.20 -10.05
N SER A 41 -7.20 5.97 -9.98
CA SER A 41 -7.78 4.77 -10.59
C SER A 41 -8.14 3.71 -9.55
N LEU A 42 -8.33 4.11 -8.29
CA LEU A 42 -8.62 3.17 -7.20
C LEU A 42 -10.09 2.76 -7.23
N SER A 43 -10.32 1.45 -7.25
CA SER A 43 -11.66 0.90 -7.03
C SER A 43 -12.16 1.23 -5.61
N GLU A 44 -13.47 1.18 -5.39
CA GLU A 44 -14.04 1.35 -4.04
C GLU A 44 -13.47 0.32 -3.05
N ALA A 45 -13.22 -0.92 -3.50
CA ALA A 45 -12.60 -1.96 -2.70
C ALA A 45 -11.17 -1.57 -2.27
N ASP A 46 -10.36 -1.05 -3.19
CA ASP A 46 -9.00 -0.61 -2.89
C ASP A 46 -9.00 0.59 -1.92
N GLN A 47 -9.96 1.51 -2.07
CA GLN A 47 -10.13 2.64 -1.15
C GLN A 47 -10.44 2.16 0.27
N VAL A 48 -11.33 1.17 0.43
CA VAL A 48 -11.64 0.56 1.73
C VAL A 48 -10.38 -0.07 2.35
N ILE A 49 -9.58 -0.77 1.55
CA ILE A 49 -8.34 -1.41 2.01
C ILE A 49 -7.33 -0.36 2.47
N ILE A 50 -7.10 0.69 1.67
CA ILE A 50 -6.18 1.78 2.03
C ILE A 50 -6.66 2.50 3.30
N ASN A 51 -7.96 2.76 3.44
CA ASN A 51 -8.50 3.36 4.65
C ASN A 51 -8.24 2.52 5.91
N ARG A 52 -8.38 1.19 5.82
CA ARG A 52 -8.03 0.27 6.91
C ARG A 52 -6.55 0.31 7.25
N LEU A 53 -5.69 0.37 6.22
CA LEU A 53 -4.25 0.47 6.40
C LEU A 53 -3.86 1.79 7.12
N LEU A 54 -4.41 2.92 6.68
CA LEU A 54 -4.19 4.23 7.32
C LEU A 54 -4.72 4.28 8.74
N TYR A 55 -5.86 3.65 9.01
CA TYR A 55 -6.37 3.46 10.36
C TYR A 55 -5.37 2.69 11.23
N GLY A 56 -4.82 1.58 10.71
CA GLY A 56 -3.80 0.79 11.41
C GLY A 56 -2.56 1.60 11.77
N VAL A 57 -2.07 2.43 10.84
CA VAL A 57 -0.96 3.35 11.09
C VAL A 57 -1.31 4.37 12.18
N ARG A 58 -2.47 5.03 12.06
CA ARG A 58 -2.92 6.07 13.01
C ARG A 58 -3.05 5.55 14.44
N HIS A 59 -3.47 4.29 14.60
CA HIS A 59 -3.68 3.66 15.90
C HIS A 59 -2.46 2.88 16.42
N GLY A 60 -1.31 2.95 15.73
CA GLY A 60 -0.08 2.26 16.15
C GLY A 60 -0.10 0.75 15.96
N LEU A 61 -1.08 0.21 15.22
CA LEU A 61 -1.14 -1.20 14.82
C LEU A 61 -0.14 -1.52 13.73
N VAL A 62 0.17 -0.52 12.89
CA VAL A 62 1.21 -0.60 11.86
C VAL A 62 2.28 0.43 12.16
N LYS A 63 3.52 -0.02 12.33
CA LYS A 63 4.68 0.83 12.54
C LYS A 63 5.32 1.17 11.20
N ILE A 64 5.53 2.47 10.98
CA ILE A 64 6.32 2.93 9.84
C ILE A 64 7.80 2.77 10.18
N VAL A 65 8.56 2.16 9.27
CA VAL A 65 10.01 2.03 9.34
C VAL A 65 10.64 2.64 8.08
N ASP A 66 11.83 3.20 8.23
CA ASP A 66 12.62 3.75 7.13
C ASP A 66 13.62 2.73 6.59
#